data_AF-A0A3D0VH17-F1
#
_entry.id   AF-A0A3D0VH17-F1
#
_cell.length_a   1.000
_cell.length_b   1.000
_cell.length_c   1.000
_cell.angle_alpha   90.00
_cell.angle_beta   90.00
_cell.angle_gamma   90.00
#
_symmetry.space_group_name_H-M   'P 1'
#
loop_
_entity.id
_entity.type
_entity.pdbx_description
1 polymer ?
#
loop_
_entity_poly.entity_id
_entity_poly.type
_entity_poly.pdbx_seq_one_letter_code
_entity_poly.pdbx_strand_id
1 'polypeptide(L)'
;MALNRIVLFYGFTPIADPDAVRLWQRALCEKLGLTGRILISKDGINATVGGEIVAVKQYVKTTREYKGFHGIDVKWSDGGAEDFPRLSVKVRDEIVSFGAPG
;
A
#
# COMPACT_ATOMS: atom_id res chain seq x y z
N MET A 1 2.83 -25.38 -2.67
CA MET A 1 2.62 -24.17 -3.48
C MET A 1 2.61 -22.99 -2.53
N ALA A 2 3.29 -21.89 -2.88
CA ALA A 2 3.21 -20.66 -2.07
C ALA A 2 1.80 -20.08 -2.18
N LEU A 3 1.19 -19.75 -1.04
CA LEU A 3 -0.15 -19.15 -1.04
C LEU A 3 0.00 -17.65 -1.29
N ASN A 4 -0.56 -17.15 -2.38
CA ASN A 4 -0.55 -15.72 -2.70
C ASN A 4 -1.83 -15.05 -2.23
N ARG A 5 -1.71 -13.77 -1.85
CA ARG A 5 -2.83 -12.91 -1.48
C ARG A 5 -2.59 -11.49 -1.98
N ILE A 6 -3.69 -10.77 -2.17
CA ILE A 6 -3.70 -9.33 -2.39
C ILE A 6 -4.30 -8.66 -1.16
N VAL A 7 -3.69 -7.55 -0.72
CA VAL A 7 -4.25 -6.64 0.27
C VAL A 7 -4.60 -5.30 -0.36
N LEU A 8 -5.73 -4.76 0.04
CA LEU A 8 -6.20 -3.43 -0.34
C LEU A 8 -6.64 -2.66 0.90
N PHE A 9 -6.16 -1.41 1.05
CA PHE A 9 -6.55 -0.55 2.15
C PHE A 9 -6.42 0.94 1.83
N TYR A 10 -7.13 1.72 2.64
CA TYR A 10 -7.02 3.17 2.71
C TYR A 10 -6.67 3.56 4.15
N GLY A 11 -5.67 4.42 4.33
CA GLY A 11 -5.32 4.99 5.62
C GLY A 11 -5.41 6.50 5.55
N PHE A 12 -6.48 7.07 6.11
CA PHE A 12 -6.65 8.52 6.21
C PHE A 12 -5.96 9.03 7.46
N THR A 13 -4.79 9.62 7.27
CA THR A 13 -3.99 10.21 8.35
C THR A 13 -3.13 11.32 7.76
N PRO A 14 -2.99 12.47 8.45
CA PRO A 14 -2.08 13.50 8.00
C PRO A 14 -0.65 12.96 7.88
N ILE A 15 -0.05 13.11 6.70
CA ILE A 15 1.34 12.74 6.42
C ILE A 15 2.12 14.02 6.14
N ALA A 16 3.06 14.34 7.05
CA ALA A 16 3.87 15.55 6.93
C ALA A 16 4.84 15.50 5.73
N ASP A 17 5.40 14.33 5.43
CA ASP A 17 6.29 14.10 4.29
C ASP A 17 5.82 12.88 3.47
N PRO A 18 4.95 13.10 2.46
CA PRO A 18 4.49 12.04 1.56
C PRO A 18 5.63 11.33 0.83
N ASP A 19 6.73 12.03 0.56
CA ASP A 19 7.87 11.49 -0.18
C ASP A 19 8.69 10.52 0.68
N ALA A 20 8.87 10.82 1.96
CA ALA A 20 9.44 9.89 2.93
C ALA A 20 8.62 8.60 3.05
N VAL A 21 7.28 8.71 3.13
CA VAL A 21 6.40 7.54 3.14
C VAL A 21 6.48 6.77 1.82
N ARG A 22 6.61 7.46 0.68
CA ARG A 22 6.81 6.81 -0.64
C ARG A 22 8.07 5.98 -0.66
N LEU A 23 9.19 6.52 -0.18
CA LEU A 23 10.46 5.80 -0.11
C LEU A 23 10.37 4.60 0.82
N TRP A 24 9.76 4.78 2.00
CA TRP A 24 9.54 3.70 2.96
C TRP A 24 8.71 2.56 2.37
N GLN A 25 7.55 2.87 1.79
CA GLN A 25 6.64 1.87 1.22
C GLN A 25 7.26 1.14 0.03
N ARG A 26 7.98 1.86 -0.84
CA ARG A 26 8.75 1.27 -1.93
C ARG A 26 9.78 0.26 -1.41
N ALA A 27 10.64 0.69 -0.49
CA ALA A 27 11.70 -0.14 0.05
C ALA A 27 11.15 -1.38 0.77
N LEU A 28 10.03 -1.23 1.49
CA LEU A 28 9.36 -2.34 2.17
C LEU A 28 8.81 -3.37 1.18
N CYS A 29 8.11 -2.93 0.13
CA CYS A 29 7.61 -3.83 -0.91
C CYS A 29 8.75 -4.52 -1.67
N GLU A 30 9.80 -3.80 -2.06
CA GLU A 30 10.97 -4.36 -2.77
C GLU A 30 11.69 -5.41 -1.91
N LYS A 31 11.91 -5.13 -0.61
CA LYS A 31 12.52 -6.08 0.33
C LYS A 31 11.69 -7.36 0.50
N LEU A 32 10.37 -7.25 0.43
CA LEU A 32 9.44 -8.38 0.60
C LEU A 32 9.07 -9.06 -0.72
N GLY A 33 9.59 -8.59 -1.86
CA GLY A 33 9.28 -9.13 -3.18
C GLY A 33 7.82 -8.91 -3.62
N LEU A 34 7.19 -7.84 -3.14
CA LEU A 34 5.77 -7.53 -3.41
C LEU A 34 5.62 -6.59 -4.62
N THR A 35 4.57 -6.80 -5.41
CA THR A 35 4.18 -5.90 -6.51
C THR A 35 2.80 -5.30 -6.23
N GLY A 36 2.46 -4.21 -6.91
CA GLY A 36 1.22 -3.49 -6.61
C GLY A 36 1.25 -2.02 -6.96
N ARG A 37 0.23 -1.30 -6.47
CA ARG A 37 0.07 0.14 -6.62
C ARG A 37 -0.14 0.77 -5.25
N ILE A 38 0.62 1.83 -4.97
CA ILE A 38 0.50 2.62 -3.75
C ILE A 38 0.45 4.10 -4.16
N LEU A 39 -0.58 4.79 -3.70
CA LEU A 39 -0.73 6.23 -3.79
C LEU A 39 -0.61 6.83 -2.40
N ILE A 40 0.13 7.91 -2.29
CA ILE A 40 0.36 8.63 -1.03
C ILE A 40 0.06 10.09 -1.29
N SER A 41 -0.63 10.74 -0.36
CA SER A 41 -0.81 12.18 -0.33
C SER A 41 -0.57 12.70 1.08
N LYS A 42 -0.68 14.01 1.26
CA LYS A 42 -0.70 14.64 2.60
C LYS A 42 -1.85 14.13 3.48
N ASP A 43 -2.91 13.56 2.88
CA ASP A 43 -4.13 13.13 3.58
C ASP A 43 -4.10 11.63 3.91
N GLY A 44 -3.13 10.87 3.38
CA GLY A 44 -3.01 9.46 3.70
C GLY A 44 -2.35 8.57 2.65
N ILE A 45 -2.73 7.30 2.67
CA ILE A 45 -2.25 6.24 1.78
C ILE A 45 -3.43 5.44 1.19
N ASN A 46 -3.30 5.04 -0.06
CA ASN A 46 -4.13 4.03 -0.72
C ASN A 46 -3.19 2.98 -1.32
N ALA A 47 -3.30 1.74 -0.85
CA ALA A 47 -2.42 0.66 -1.27
C ALA A 47 -3.21 -0.55 -1.77
N THR A 48 -2.73 -1.12 -2.86
CA THR A 48 -3.13 -2.45 -3.35
C THR A 48 -1.84 -3.22 -3.65
N VAL A 49 -1.54 -4.25 -2.86
CA VAL A 49 -0.26 -4.97 -2.92
C VAL A 49 -0.51 -6.47 -2.93
N GLY A 50 0.16 -7.20 -3.82
CA GLY A 50 0.02 -8.64 -4.00
C GLY A 50 1.36 -9.37 -3.89
N GLY A 51 1.30 -10.61 -3.40
CA GLY A 51 2.46 -11.50 -3.29
C GLY A 51 2.20 -12.66 -2.35
N GLU A 52 3.28 -13.28 -1.88
CA GLU A 52 3.22 -14.42 -0.96
C GLU A 52 2.62 -14.01 0.39
N ILE A 53 1.76 -14.86 0.98
CA ILE A 53 0.95 -14.50 2.14
C ILE A 53 1.78 -14.09 3.37
N VAL A 54 2.94 -14.70 3.61
CA VAL A 54 3.83 -14.32 4.72
C VAL A 54 4.43 -12.94 4.47
N ALA A 55 4.89 -12.67 3.24
CA ALA A 55 5.37 -11.35 2.84
C ALA A 55 4.30 -10.27 2.98
N VAL A 56 3.07 -10.54 2.53
CA VAL A 56 1.93 -9.61 2.63
C VAL A 56 1.53 -9.36 4.10
N LYS A 57 1.50 -10.40 4.94
CA LYS A 57 1.24 -10.24 6.38
C LYS A 57 2.32 -9.38 7.06
N GLN A 58 3.59 -9.59 6.69
CA GLN A 58 4.69 -8.78 7.21
C GLN A 58 4.58 -7.32 6.77
N TYR A 59 4.22 -7.06 5.51
CA TYR A 59 3.97 -5.72 4.98
C TYR A 59 2.88 -4.99 5.76
N VAL A 60 1.73 -5.65 6.00
CA VAL A 60 0.62 -5.08 6.78
C VAL A 60 1.05 -4.79 8.22
N LYS A 61 1.78 -5.73 8.86
CA LYS A 61 2.27 -5.56 10.22
C LYS A 61 3.21 -4.35 10.34
N THR A 62 4.22 -4.26 9.50
CA THR A 62 5.18 -3.14 9.51
C THR A 62 4.50 -1.82 9.16
N THR A 63 3.53 -1.82 8.23
CA THR A 63 2.78 -0.60 7.91
C THR A 63 1.98 -0.08 9.12
N ARG A 64 1.39 -0.99 9.92
CA ARG A 64 0.65 -0.66 11.15
C ARG A 64 1.52 -0.20 12.33
N GLU A 65 2.85 -0.30 12.23
CA GLU A 65 3.76 0.28 13.24
C GLU A 65 3.80 1.81 13.15
N TYR A 66 3.47 2.38 11.98
CA TYR A 66 3.22 3.81 11.88
C TYR A 66 1.92 4.16 12.60
N LYS A 67 2.00 5.06 13.60
CA LYS A 67 0.85 5.42 14.46
C LYS A 67 -0.39 5.84 13.66
N GLY A 68 -0.20 6.58 12.56
CA GLY A 68 -1.29 7.00 11.67
C GLY A 68 -1.98 5.86 10.91
N PHE A 69 -1.32 4.70 10.78
CA PHE A 69 -1.82 3.54 10.06
C PHE A 69 -2.19 2.35 10.96
N HIS A 70 -2.08 2.48 12.28
CA HIS A 70 -2.30 1.37 13.21
C HIS A 70 -3.68 0.72 13.05
N GLY A 71 -4.71 1.54 12.86
CA GLY A 71 -6.11 1.12 12.75
C GLY A 71 -6.62 0.92 11.32
N ILE A 72 -5.75 0.80 10.30
CA ILE A 72 -6.22 0.65 8.91
C ILE A 72 -7.00 -0.66 8.74
N ASP A 73 -8.16 -0.55 8.10
CA ASP A 73 -8.94 -1.70 7.66
C ASP A 73 -8.33 -2.28 6.39
N VAL A 74 -7.91 -3.54 6.46
CA VAL A 74 -7.21 -4.23 5.36
C VAL A 74 -8.12 -5.29 4.80
N LYS A 75 -8.51 -5.12 3.54
CA LYS A 75 -9.27 -6.11 2.78
C LYS A 75 -8.32 -7.08 2.12
N TRP A 76 -8.67 -8.36 2.19
CA TRP A 76 -7.91 -9.46 1.59
C TRP A 76 -8.67 -10.03 0.40
N SER A 77 -7.96 -10.40 -0.65
CA SER A 77 -8.53 -11.01 -1.84
C SER A 77 -7.64 -12.15 -2.36
N ASP A 78 -8.22 -13.06 -3.14
CA ASP A 78 -7.47 -14.02 -3.93
C ASP A 78 -6.68 -13.29 -5.05
N GLY A 79 -5.56 -13.86 -5.45
CA GLY A 79 -4.61 -13.27 -6.41
C GLY A 79 -3.20 -13.13 -5.83
N GLY A 80 -2.30 -12.52 -6.57
CA GLY A 80 -0.89 -12.44 -6.20
C GLY A 80 -0.12 -11.35 -6.91
N ALA A 81 1.21 -11.48 -6.90
CA ALA A 81 2.10 -10.53 -7.56
C ALA A 81 1.90 -10.50 -9.09
N GLU A 82 1.39 -11.60 -9.66
CA GLU A 82 1.10 -11.76 -11.09
C GLU A 82 -0.01 -10.84 -11.61
N ASP A 83 -0.93 -10.40 -10.74
CA ASP A 83 -1.97 -9.42 -11.08
C ASP A 83 -1.42 -8.00 -11.26
N PHE A 84 -0.16 -7.77 -10.86
CA PHE A 84 0.49 -6.46 -10.94
C PHE A 84 1.82 -6.56 -11.69
N PRO A 85 1.92 -5.98 -12.91
CA PRO A 85 3.12 -6.13 -13.74
C PRO A 85 4.38 -5.50 -13.13
N ARG A 86 4.22 -4.58 -12.17
CA ARG A 86 5.32 -3.96 -11.42
C ARG A 86 4.81 -3.31 -10.14
N LEU A 87 5.74 -3.00 -9.24
CA LEU A 87 5.51 -2.09 -8.12
C LEU A 87 5.45 -0.63 -8.60
N SER A 88 4.39 0.09 -8.25
CA SER A 88 4.22 1.51 -8.53
C SER A 88 3.85 2.26 -7.26
N VAL A 89 4.79 3.00 -6.68
CA VAL A 89 4.56 3.88 -5.52
C VAL A 89 4.68 5.34 -5.98
N LYS A 90 3.63 6.14 -5.83
CA LYS A 90 3.55 7.53 -6.30
C LYS A 90 2.98 8.45 -5.23
N VAL A 91 3.53 9.66 -5.17
CA VAL A 91 2.91 10.79 -4.45
C VAL A 91 1.93 11.49 -5.39
N ARG A 92 0.78 11.87 -4.85
CA ARG A 92 -0.30 12.62 -5.50
C ARG A 92 -0.81 13.69 -4.54
N ASP A 93 -1.51 14.68 -5.09
CA ASP A 93 -2.18 15.69 -4.27
C ASP A 93 -3.28 15.07 -3.42
N GLU A 94 -3.95 14.02 -3.94
CA GLU A 94 -5.02 13.27 -3.28
C GLU A 94 -4.85 11.76 -3.49
N ILE A 95 -5.18 10.96 -2.46
CA ILE A 95 -5.16 9.48 -2.54
C ILE A 95 -6.43 8.87 -3.15
N VAL A 96 -7.48 9.68 -3.28
CA VAL A 96 -8.75 9.36 -3.92
C VAL A 96 -9.18 10.60 -4.69
N SER A 97 -9.48 10.45 -5.98
CA SER A 97 -10.18 11.50 -6.71
C SER A 97 -11.62 11.54 -6.23
N PHE A 98 -11.96 12.49 -5.36
CA PHE A 98 -13.36 12.89 -5.22
C PHE A 98 -13.72 13.53 -6.55
N GLY A 99 -14.45 12.79 -7.40
CA GLY A 99 -14.69 13.17 -8.79
C GLY A 99 -15.08 14.64 -8.90
N ALA A 100 -14.13 15.49 -9.28
CA ALA A 100 -14.45 16.74 -9.90
C ALA A 100 -15.04 16.37 -11.26
N PRO A 101 -16.30 16.73 -11.56
CA PRO A 101 -16.69 16.79 -12.96
C PRO A 101 -15.71 17.77 -13.62
N GLY A 102 -15.13 17.37 -14.75
CA GLY A 102 -14.44 18.30 -15.63
C GLY A 102 -15.38 19.40 -16.12
#